data_AF-A0A1C0T2D7-F1
#
_entry.id   AF-A0A1C0T2D7-F1
#
_cell.length_a   1.000
_cell.length_b   1.000
_cell.length_c   1.000
_cell.angle_alpha   90.00
_cell.angle_beta   90.00
_cell.angle_gamma   90.00
#
_symmetry.space_group_name_H-M   'P 1'
#
loop_
_entity.id
_entity.type
_entity.pdbx_description
1 polymer ?
#
loop_
_entity_poly.entity_id
_entity_poly.type
_entity_poly.pdbx_seq_one_letter_code
_entity_poly.pdbx_strand_id
1 'polypeptide(L)'
;MLAALLIASIIASPNIALSAATVDDLQADFETAVPCQQIDGRNVWKGTIAYYIQSFVYQGDTPVATDAADAVLPEDNSAETVKEFEDACSATQPA
;
A
#
# COMPACT_ATOMS: atom_id res chain seq x y z
N MET A 1 11.24 -8.07 -55.21
CA MET A 1 9.84 -8.43 -54.90
C MET A 1 9.71 -8.60 -53.40
N LEU A 2 8.63 -8.02 -52.88
CA LEU A 2 8.02 -8.12 -51.54
C LEU A 2 8.81 -7.72 -50.29
N ALA A 3 8.47 -6.51 -49.83
CA ALA A 3 8.56 -6.04 -48.45
C ALA A 3 7.34 -6.51 -47.64
N ALA A 4 7.52 -6.77 -46.35
CA ALA A 4 6.59 -6.40 -45.26
C ALA A 4 7.12 -6.95 -43.92
N LEU A 5 7.72 -6.10 -43.08
CA LEU A 5 7.80 -6.35 -41.63
C LEU A 5 6.73 -5.50 -40.96
N LEU A 6 5.65 -6.15 -40.52
CA LEU A 6 4.64 -5.59 -39.62
C LEU A 6 5.24 -5.57 -38.20
N ILE A 7 5.67 -4.41 -37.75
CA ILE A 7 5.97 -4.18 -36.33
C ILE A 7 4.65 -3.83 -35.66
N ALA A 8 3.99 -4.84 -35.08
CA ALA A 8 2.86 -4.63 -34.20
C ALA A 8 3.38 -4.07 -32.86
N SER A 9 3.34 -2.74 -32.72
CA SER A 9 3.59 -2.07 -31.45
C SER A 9 2.44 -2.37 -30.49
N ILE A 10 2.62 -3.35 -29.60
CA ILE A 10 1.74 -3.54 -28.44
C ILE A 10 2.18 -2.48 -27.41
N ILE A 11 1.56 -1.30 -27.48
CA ILE A 11 1.58 -0.37 -26.35
C ILE A 11 0.49 -0.86 -25.40
N ALA A 12 0.81 -1.83 -24.56
CA ALA A 12 0.01 -2.10 -23.38
C ALA A 12 0.26 -0.94 -22.42
N SER A 13 -0.55 0.12 -22.51
CA SER A 13 -0.60 1.12 -21.46
C SER A 13 -1.15 0.44 -20.21
N PRO A 14 -0.38 0.31 -19.12
CA PRO A 14 -1.00 -0.05 -17.85
C PRO A 14 -1.94 1.12 -17.52
N ASN A 15 -3.24 0.83 -17.42
CA ASN A 15 -4.17 1.71 -16.71
C ASN A 15 -3.71 1.71 -15.25
N ILE A 16 -2.70 2.52 -14.93
CA ILE A 16 -2.41 2.89 -13.56
C ILE A 16 -3.59 3.78 -13.17
N ALA A 17 -4.60 3.18 -12.54
CA ALA A 17 -5.52 3.97 -11.74
C ALA A 17 -4.64 4.61 -10.67
N LEU A 18 -4.37 5.91 -10.80
CA LEU A 18 -3.80 6.64 -9.69
C LEU A 18 -4.89 6.70 -8.63
N SER A 19 -4.56 6.32 -7.38
CA SER A 19 -5.46 6.53 -6.26
C SER A 19 -5.97 7.98 -6.26
N ALA A 20 -7.23 8.13 -5.88
CA ALA A 20 -7.84 9.45 -5.73
C ALA A 20 -7.25 10.21 -4.52
N ALA A 21 -6.64 9.51 -3.57
CA ALA A 21 -6.04 10.10 -2.38
C ALA A 21 -4.69 10.74 -2.72
N THR A 22 -4.51 12.00 -2.30
CA THR A 22 -3.22 12.67 -2.40
C THR A 22 -2.30 12.23 -1.25
N VAL A 23 -1.00 12.53 -1.37
CA VAL A 23 -0.03 12.26 -0.28
C VAL A 23 -0.43 13.00 1.00
N ASP A 24 -0.91 14.23 0.88
CA ASP A 24 -1.36 15.03 2.04
C ASP A 24 -2.60 14.41 2.69
N ASP A 25 -3.53 13.86 1.90
CA ASP A 25 -4.69 13.14 2.43
C ASP A 25 -4.27 11.89 3.22
N LEU A 26 -3.33 11.11 2.68
CA LEU A 26 -2.81 9.91 3.33
C LEU A 26 -2.02 10.24 4.60
N GLN A 27 -1.25 11.32 4.60
CA GLN A 27 -0.52 11.77 5.79
C GLN A 27 -1.50 12.19 6.90
N ALA A 28 -2.53 12.97 6.58
CA ALA A 28 -3.54 13.39 7.55
C ALA A 28 -4.35 12.21 8.09
N ASP A 29 -4.67 11.23 7.23
CA ASP A 29 -5.36 10.01 7.63
C ASP A 29 -4.50 9.15 8.58
N PHE A 30 -3.22 8.95 8.26
CA PHE A 30 -2.28 8.21 9.10
C PHE A 30 -2.09 8.81 10.49
N GLU A 31 -2.04 10.15 10.61
CA GLU A 31 -1.93 10.85 11.90
C GLU A 31 -3.08 10.55 12.88
N THR A 32 -4.23 10.12 12.36
CA THR A 32 -5.41 9.77 13.15
C THR A 32 -5.69 8.27 13.20
N ALA A 33 -4.87 7.46 12.52
CA ALA A 33 -5.08 6.03 12.39
C ALA A 33 -4.90 5.31 13.73
N VAL A 34 -5.73 4.28 13.95
CA VAL A 34 -5.74 3.51 15.20
C VAL A 34 -4.95 2.21 15.05
N PRO A 35 -4.23 1.75 16.08
CA PRO A 35 -3.44 0.52 15.99
C PRO A 35 -4.34 -0.73 15.82
N CYS A 36 -3.82 -1.70 15.07
CA CYS A 36 -4.41 -3.02 14.83
C CYS A 36 -3.42 -4.13 15.22
N GLN A 37 -3.86 -5.39 15.16
CA GLN A 37 -2.95 -6.52 15.28
C GLN A 37 -1.83 -6.45 14.24
N GLN A 38 -0.64 -6.90 14.62
CA GLN A 38 0.50 -6.93 13.72
C GLN A 38 0.30 -7.97 12.60
N ILE A 39 0.77 -7.63 11.40
CA ILE A 39 0.90 -8.56 10.27
C ILE A 39 2.39 -8.82 10.09
N ASP A 40 2.80 -10.09 10.12
CA ASP A 40 4.21 -10.51 10.01
C ASP A 40 5.18 -9.76 10.95
N GLY A 41 4.70 -9.41 12.15
CA GLY A 41 5.47 -8.65 13.16
C GLY A 41 5.65 -7.16 12.86
N ARG A 42 5.01 -6.64 11.81
CA ARG A 42 4.96 -5.21 11.48
C ARG A 42 3.75 -4.58 12.15
N ASN A 43 3.92 -3.37 12.70
CA ASN A 43 2.79 -2.61 13.21
C ASN A 43 1.82 -2.26 12.07
N VAL A 44 0.53 -2.33 12.36
CA VAL A 44 -0.55 -2.04 11.43
C VAL A 44 -1.48 -1.01 12.05
N TRP A 45 -2.02 -0.12 11.22
CA TRP A 45 -2.98 0.88 11.65
C TRP A 45 -4.15 0.98 10.66
N LYS A 46 -5.32 1.36 11.19
CA LYS A 46 -6.52 1.62 10.41
C LYS A 46 -6.81 3.12 10.40
N GLY A 47 -6.68 3.72 9.23
CA GLY A 47 -7.25 5.04 8.96
C GLY A 47 -8.70 4.96 8.48
N THR A 48 -9.21 6.11 8.06
CA THR A 48 -10.52 6.25 7.42
C THR A 48 -10.42 5.98 5.91
N ILE A 49 -9.28 6.32 5.30
CA ILE A 49 -9.05 6.21 3.85
C ILE A 49 -8.27 4.93 3.51
N ALA A 50 -7.22 4.61 4.27
CA ALA A 50 -6.37 3.46 4.01
C ALA A 50 -6.06 2.65 5.28
N TYR A 51 -5.54 1.44 5.08
CA TYR A 51 -4.76 0.76 6.10
C TYR A 51 -3.29 1.17 5.96
N TYR A 52 -2.53 1.07 7.04
CA TYR A 52 -1.11 1.41 7.05
C TYR A 52 -0.31 0.28 7.68
N ILE A 53 0.88 0.02 7.14
CA ILE A 53 1.79 -0.98 7.68
C ILE A 53 3.20 -0.41 7.82
N GLN A 54 3.86 -0.72 8.94
CA GLN A 54 5.17 -0.18 9.28
C GLN A 54 6.18 -0.48 8.19
N SER A 55 6.69 0.52 7.51
CA SER A 55 7.74 0.36 6.51
C SER A 55 9.12 0.41 7.16
N PHE A 56 10.08 -0.30 6.57
CA PHE A 56 11.48 -0.21 6.97
C PHE A 56 12.22 0.58 5.91
N VAL A 57 12.64 1.79 6.24
CA VAL A 57 13.47 2.60 5.34
C VAL A 57 14.93 2.29 5.62
N TYR A 58 15.69 1.97 4.57
CA TYR A 58 17.11 1.68 4.67
C TYR A 58 17.94 2.71 3.89
N GLN A 59 19.11 3.04 4.42
CA GLN A 59 20.19 3.72 3.74
C GLN A 59 21.33 2.71 3.52
N GLY A 60 21.41 2.14 2.31
CA GLY A 60 22.24 0.95 2.07
C GLY A 60 21.71 -0.22 2.91
N ASP A 61 22.58 -0.85 3.72
CA ASP A 61 22.20 -1.95 4.61
C ASP A 61 21.77 -1.47 6.01
N THR A 62 21.67 -0.16 6.24
CA THR A 62 21.37 0.41 7.56
C THR A 62 19.90 0.87 7.65
N PRO A 63 19.09 0.37 8.59
CA PRO A 63 17.74 0.90 8.81
C PRO A 63 17.82 2.33 9.37
N VAL A 64 17.10 3.27 8.77
CA VAL A 64 17.15 4.70 9.09
C VAL A 64 15.82 5.31 9.54
N ALA A 65 14.69 4.65 9.29
CA ALA A 65 13.39 5.08 9.80
C ALA A 65 12.55 3.87 10.21
N THR A 66 11.96 3.97 11.39
CA THR A 66 11.02 2.97 11.95
C THR A 66 9.60 3.53 12.10
N ASP A 67 9.44 4.82 11.81
CA ASP A 67 8.23 5.63 11.86
C ASP A 67 7.60 5.86 10.48
N ALA A 68 8.18 5.26 9.43
CA ALA A 68 7.57 5.23 8.11
C ALA A 68 6.46 4.16 8.03
N ALA A 69 5.45 4.41 7.21
CA ALA A 69 4.40 3.45 6.92
C ALA A 69 4.05 3.49 5.43
N ASP A 70 3.70 2.32 4.89
CA ASP A 70 3.15 2.20 3.54
C ASP A 70 1.63 2.23 3.63
N ALA A 71 0.98 3.02 2.77
CA ALA A 71 -0.47 3.03 2.64
C ALA A 71 -0.95 1.84 1.80
N VAL A 72 -1.95 1.14 2.31
CA VAL A 72 -2.64 0.04 1.65
C VAL A 72 -4.06 0.51 1.34
N LEU A 73 -4.17 1.10 0.16
CA LEU A 73 -5.44 1.57 -0.40
C LEU A 73 -6.19 0.40 -1.05
N PRO A 74 -7.49 0.21 -0.76
CA PRO A 74 -8.26 -0.89 -1.34
C PRO A 74 -8.30 -0.90 -2.87
N GLU A 75 -8.27 0.26 -3.52
CA GLU A 75 -8.28 0.38 -4.98
C GLU A 75 -6.94 -0.03 -5.63
N ASP A 76 -5.83 0.06 -4.89
CA ASP A 76 -4.49 -0.22 -5.37
C ASP A 76 -4.02 -1.64 -5.04
N ASN A 77 -4.82 -2.37 -4.26
CA ASN A 77 -4.46 -3.67 -3.71
C ASN A 77 -5.51 -4.73 -4.04
N SER A 78 -5.09 -6.00 -4.01
CA SER A 78 -6.02 -7.11 -4.22
C SER A 78 -7.01 -7.22 -3.06
N ALA A 79 -8.22 -7.74 -3.32
CA ALA A 79 -9.20 -7.97 -2.27
C ALA A 79 -8.69 -8.94 -1.18
N GLU A 80 -7.81 -9.88 -1.54
CA GLU A 80 -7.16 -10.78 -0.57
C GLU A 80 -6.21 -10.01 0.36
N THR A 81 -5.37 -9.13 -0.21
CA THR A 81 -4.50 -8.23 0.56
C THR A 81 -5.33 -7.37 1.50
N VAL A 82 -6.36 -6.68 0.99
CA VAL A 82 -7.22 -5.81 1.83
C VAL A 82 -7.88 -6.60 2.96
N LYS A 83 -8.33 -7.83 2.68
CA LYS A 83 -8.95 -8.69 3.69
C LYS A 83 -8.01 -9.04 4.84
N GLU A 84 -6.72 -9.23 4.57
CA GLU A 84 -5.73 -9.46 5.62
C GLU A 84 -5.67 -8.29 6.62
N PHE A 85 -5.69 -7.05 6.11
CA PHE A 85 -5.73 -5.83 6.93
C PHE A 85 -7.06 -5.67 7.67
N GLU A 86 -8.19 -5.98 7.03
CA GLU A 86 -9.50 -6.00 7.67
C GLU A 86 -9.53 -6.97 8.86
N ASP A 87 -8.99 -8.18 8.67
CA ASP A 87 -8.93 -9.21 9.70
C ASP A 87 -8.05 -8.76 10.86
N ALA A 88 -6.85 -8.21 10.58
CA ALA A 88 -5.95 -7.66 11.59
C ALA A 88 -6.57 -6.53 12.43
N CYS A 89 -7.42 -5.70 11.81
CA CYS A 89 -8.08 -4.57 12.48
C CYS A 89 -9.46 -4.91 13.09
N SER A 90 -9.99 -6.11 12.81
CA SER A 90 -11.23 -6.62 13.45
C SER A 90 -10.95 -7.30 14.79
N ALA A 91 -9.74 -7.82 14.96
CA ALA A 91 -9.29 -8.46 16.18
C ALA A 91 -8.99 -7.40 17.25
N THR A 92 -9.72 -7.43 18.37
CA THR A 92 -9.42 -6.58 19.52
C THR A 92 -7.99 -6.86 19.99
N GLN A 93 -7.12 -5.84 19.97
CA GLN A 93 -5.82 -5.94 20.64
C GLN A 93 -6.05 -6.13 22.15
N PRO A 94 -5.43 -7.14 22.81
CA PRO A 94 -5.32 -7.14 24.26
C PRO A 94 -4.61 -5.84 24.68
N ALA A 95 -5.20 -5.15 25.66
CA ALA A 95 -4.67 -3.92 26.24
C ALA A 95 -3.31 -4.11 26.93
#